data_AF-A0A2T5G9P0-F1
#
_entry.id   AF-A0A2T5G9P0-F1
#
_cell.length_a   1.000
_cell.length_b   1.000
_cell.length_c   1.000
_cell.angle_alpha   90.00
_cell.angle_beta   90.00
_cell.angle_gamma   90.00
#
_symmetry.space_group_name_H-M   'P 1'
#
loop_
_entity.id
_entity.type
_entity.pdbx_description
1 polymer ?
#
loop_
_entity_poly.entity_id
_entity_poly.type
_entity_poly.pdbx_seq_one_letter_code
_entity_poly.pdbx_strand_id
1 'polypeptide(L)'
;MLGPEAERRLAAQLIRTLKEAEAAIAQAWSTGDRARLSRLGHALKGNSGAHYFGLSAIREAGAALEAAFRPAAGRSDPTAGEAPRTAGPDPPAHVAAASAGESGAGGSSGPEAGEQAVDAARQAIAAAIAALRERFPAPEPDER
;
A
#
# COMPACT_ATOMS: atom_id res chain seq x y z
N MET A 1 -6.06 31.23 -6.77
CA MET A 1 -6.54 30.58 -5.54
C MET A 1 -8.04 30.39 -5.65
N LEU A 2 -8.56 29.24 -5.21
CA LEU A 2 -10.00 28.98 -5.20
C LEU A 2 -10.67 29.90 -4.17
N GLY A 3 -11.94 30.23 -4.37
CA GLY A 3 -12.74 30.91 -3.34
C GLY A 3 -12.96 30.01 -2.11
N PRO A 4 -13.20 30.58 -0.92
CA PRO A 4 -13.27 29.82 0.33
C PRO A 4 -14.34 28.70 0.32
N GLU A 5 -15.43 28.90 -0.41
CA GLU A 5 -16.47 27.88 -0.55
C GLU A 5 -16.10 26.75 -1.51
N ALA A 6 -15.36 27.08 -2.58
CA ALA A 6 -14.81 26.08 -3.49
C ALA A 6 -13.74 25.23 -2.80
N GLU A 7 -12.89 25.83 -1.95
CA GLU A 7 -11.94 25.09 -1.12
C GLU A 7 -12.63 24.16 -0.11
N ARG A 8 -13.71 24.61 0.54
CA ARG A 8 -14.53 23.74 1.42
C ARG A 8 -15.11 22.54 0.67
N ARG A 9 -15.66 22.76 -0.53
CA ARG A 9 -16.20 21.66 -1.36
C ARG A 9 -15.10 20.69 -1.77
N LEU A 10 -13.94 21.20 -2.15
CA LEU A 10 -12.78 20.37 -2.50
C LEU A 10 -12.28 19.57 -1.30
N ALA A 11 -12.21 20.18 -0.11
CA ALA A 11 -11.83 19.49 1.13
C ALA A 11 -12.83 18.38 1.49
N ALA A 12 -14.14 18.65 1.38
CA ALA A 12 -15.18 17.65 1.62
C ALA A 12 -15.10 16.48 0.62
N GLN A 13 -14.85 16.77 -0.65
CA GLN A 13 -14.63 15.74 -1.67
C GLN A 13 -13.38 14.91 -1.36
N LEU A 14 -12.27 15.56 -0.98
CA LEU A 14 -11.04 14.87 -0.60
C LEU A 14 -11.24 13.96 0.62
N ILE A 15 -11.93 14.44 1.67
CA ILE A 15 -12.27 13.63 2.85
C ILE A 15 -13.02 12.37 2.43
N ARG A 16 -13.99 12.48 1.51
CA ARG A 16 -14.73 11.32 0.99
C ARG A 16 -13.80 10.35 0.27
N THR A 17 -12.97 10.84 -0.65
CA THR A 17 -12.00 10.02 -1.37
C THR A 17 -11.01 9.32 -0.45
N LEU A 18 -10.54 10.00 0.61
CA LEU A 18 -9.63 9.41 1.60
C LEU A 18 -10.30 8.29 2.40
N LYS A 19 -11.57 8.45 2.80
CA LYS A 19 -12.33 7.37 3.46
C LYS A 19 -12.56 6.16 2.55
N GLU A 20 -12.86 6.41 1.28
CA GLU A 20 -13.00 5.34 0.27
C GLU A 20 -11.68 4.60 0.07
N ALA A 21 -10.55 5.33 0.04
CA ALA A 21 -9.22 4.74 -0.03
C ALA A 21 -8.89 3.91 1.22
N GLU A 22 -9.21 4.39 2.42
CA GLU A 22 -9.01 3.64 3.67
C GLU A 22 -9.78 2.31 3.65
N ALA A 23 -11.07 2.35 3.28
CA ALA A 23 -11.90 1.16 3.17
C ALA A 23 -11.36 0.19 2.11
N ALA A 24 -10.89 0.71 0.97
CA ALA A 24 -10.29 -0.11 -0.08
C ALA A 24 -8.97 -0.76 0.37
N ILE A 25 -8.14 -0.07 1.16
CA ILE A 25 -6.92 -0.62 1.75
C ILE A 25 -7.27 -1.73 2.73
N ALA A 26 -8.22 -1.51 3.65
CA ALA A 26 -8.65 -2.51 4.61
C ALA A 26 -9.20 -3.77 3.93
N GLN A 27 -10.03 -3.59 2.89
CA GLN A 27 -10.55 -4.70 2.10
C GLN A 27 -9.43 -5.45 1.38
N ALA A 28 -8.54 -4.75 0.67
CA ALA A 28 -7.45 -5.37 -0.08
C ALA A 28 -6.47 -6.12 0.85
N TRP A 29 -6.22 -5.59 2.05
CA TRP A 29 -5.45 -6.28 3.08
C TRP A 29 -6.14 -7.55 3.55
N SER A 30 -7.44 -7.49 3.87
CA SER A 30 -8.22 -8.65 4.31
C SER A 30 -8.32 -9.75 3.24
N THR A 31 -8.31 -9.39 1.96
CA THR A 31 -8.36 -10.37 0.86
C THR A 31 -6.99 -10.79 0.34
N GLY A 32 -5.90 -10.25 0.91
CA GLY A 32 -4.53 -10.52 0.45
C GLY A 32 -4.21 -9.97 -0.95
N ASP A 33 -4.98 -9.00 -1.46
CA ASP A 33 -4.82 -8.45 -2.81
C ASP A 33 -3.67 -7.42 -2.84
N ARG A 34 -2.43 -7.94 -2.90
CA ARG A 34 -1.20 -7.14 -2.95
C ARG A 34 -1.16 -6.19 -4.14
N ALA A 35 -1.64 -6.63 -5.30
CA ALA A 35 -1.67 -5.81 -6.51
C ALA A 35 -2.59 -4.59 -6.35
N ARG A 36 -3.73 -4.77 -5.66
CA ARG A 36 -4.61 -3.65 -5.31
C ARG A 36 -3.99 -2.72 -4.27
N LEU A 37 -3.31 -3.25 -3.24
CA LEU A 37 -2.58 -2.42 -2.26
C LEU A 37 -1.50 -1.54 -2.92
N SER A 38 -0.72 -2.09 -3.85
CA SER A 38 0.29 -1.32 -4.59
C SER A 38 -0.34 -0.18 -5.41
N ARG A 39 -1.45 -0.48 -6.12
CA ARG A 39 -2.20 0.53 -6.89
C ARG A 39 -2.81 1.62 -6.00
N LEU A 40 -3.33 1.25 -4.84
CA LEU A 40 -3.85 2.21 -3.85
C LEU A 40 -2.72 3.11 -3.32
N GLY A 41 -1.54 2.55 -3.06
CA GLY A 41 -0.35 3.32 -2.68
C GLY A 41 0.04 4.34 -3.75
N HIS A 42 0.06 3.92 -5.02
CA HIS A 42 0.31 4.81 -6.15
C HIS A 42 -0.71 5.95 -6.24
N ALA A 43 -2.00 5.64 -6.07
CA ALA A 43 -3.08 6.62 -6.10
C ALA A 43 -2.99 7.64 -4.96
N LEU A 44 -2.64 7.19 -3.74
CA LEU A 44 -2.41 8.09 -2.60
C LEU A 44 -1.20 9.01 -2.84
N LYS A 45 -0.09 8.44 -3.31
CA LYS A 45 1.15 9.18 -3.64
C LYS A 45 0.89 10.30 -4.67
N GLY A 46 0.04 10.02 -5.65
CA GLY A 46 -0.31 10.94 -6.73
C GLY A 46 -1.56 11.80 -6.48
N ASN A 47 -2.16 11.77 -5.28
CA ASN A 47 -3.45 12.44 -5.05
C ASN A 47 -3.32 13.98 -5.10
N SER A 48 -3.78 14.59 -6.20
CA SER A 48 -3.69 16.04 -6.41
C SER A 48 -4.37 16.88 -5.33
N GLY A 49 -5.44 16.38 -4.71
CA GLY A 49 -6.08 17.06 -3.58
C GLY A 49 -5.17 17.08 -2.35
N ALA A 50 -4.52 15.95 -2.03
CA ALA A 50 -3.55 15.88 -0.95
C ALA A 50 -2.37 16.85 -1.18
N HIS A 51 -1.88 16.95 -2.41
CA HIS A 51 -0.85 17.92 -2.79
C HIS A 51 -1.33 19.37 -2.61
N TYR A 52 -2.54 19.70 -3.06
CA TYR A 52 -3.12 21.03 -2.91
C TYR A 52 -3.20 21.48 -1.44
N PHE A 53 -3.58 20.58 -0.53
CA PHE A 53 -3.70 20.89 0.90
C PHE A 53 -2.40 20.70 1.70
N GLY A 54 -1.28 20.35 1.06
CA GLY A 54 0.01 20.16 1.73
C GLY A 54 0.07 18.91 2.63
N LEU A 55 -0.71 17.88 2.32
CA LEU A 55 -0.80 16.65 3.11
C LEU A 55 0.33 15.65 2.77
N SER A 56 1.59 16.06 3.02
CA SER A 56 2.79 15.28 2.65
C SER A 56 2.82 13.88 3.24
N ALA A 57 2.24 13.67 4.43
CA ALA A 57 2.13 12.34 5.05
C ALA A 57 1.33 11.34 4.20
N ILE A 58 0.30 11.79 3.46
CA ILE A 58 -0.44 10.93 2.52
C ILE A 58 0.45 10.46 1.38
N ARG A 59 1.30 11.37 0.87
CA ARG A 59 2.24 11.07 -0.20
C ARG A 59 3.26 10.04 0.25
N GLU A 60 3.85 10.24 1.42
CA GLU A 60 4.87 9.36 2.00
C GLU A 60 4.30 7.98 2.33
N ALA A 61 3.13 7.91 2.96
CA ALA A 61 2.48 6.65 3.26
C ALA A 61 2.05 5.91 1.98
N GLY A 62 1.57 6.64 0.96
CA GLY A 62 1.30 6.08 -0.36
C GLY A 62 2.55 5.49 -1.03
N ALA A 63 3.69 6.17 -0.92
CA ALA A 63 4.97 5.67 -1.45
C ALA A 63 5.46 4.42 -0.71
N ALA A 64 5.34 4.38 0.62
CA ALA A 64 5.66 3.22 1.44
C ALA A 64 4.77 2.03 1.10
N LEU A 65 3.45 2.27 0.97
CA LEU A 65 2.49 1.25 0.58
C LEU A 65 2.76 0.72 -0.84
N GLU A 66 3.04 1.60 -1.79
CA GLU A 66 3.40 1.18 -3.15
C GLU A 66 4.67 0.32 -3.14
N ALA A 67 5.70 0.73 -2.41
CA ALA A 67 6.98 0.01 -2.33
C ALA A 67 6.84 -1.38 -1.67
N ALA A 68 6.10 -1.48 -0.57
CA ALA A 68 5.90 -2.73 0.17
C ALA A 68 5.15 -3.80 -0.64
N PHE A 69 4.29 -3.38 -1.57
CA PHE A 69 3.46 -4.27 -2.39
C PHE A 69 3.80 -4.23 -3.88
N ARG A 70 4.86 -3.52 -4.28
CA ARG A 70 5.29 -3.44 -5.67
C ARG A 70 5.56 -4.86 -6.18
N PRO A 71 4.93 -5.28 -7.29
CA PRO A 71 5.27 -6.57 -7.87
C PRO A 71 6.75 -6.57 -8.24
N ALA A 72 7.47 -7.62 -7.83
CA ALA A 72 8.84 -7.82 -8.27
C ALA A 72 8.83 -7.90 -9.80
N ALA A 73 9.56 -7.02 -10.47
CA ALA A 73 9.78 -7.13 -11.90
C ALA A 73 10.58 -8.42 -12.14
N GLY A 74 9.89 -9.47 -12.60
CA GLY A 74 10.53 -10.71 -13.06
C GLY A 74 10.78 -11.78 -11.99
N ARG A 75 9.72 -12.42 -11.47
CA ARG A 75 9.81 -13.85 -11.16
C ARG A 75 8.83 -14.60 -12.03
N SER A 76 9.36 -15.13 -13.13
CA SER A 76 8.81 -16.36 -13.70
C SER A 76 8.82 -17.39 -12.59
N ASP A 77 7.64 -17.93 -12.30
CA ASP A 77 7.43 -19.04 -11.38
C ASP A 77 8.24 -20.27 -11.86
N PRO A 78 9.19 -20.83 -11.09
CA PRO A 78 9.79 -22.11 -11.44
C PRO A 78 9.01 -23.31 -10.88
N THR A 79 7.83 -23.12 -10.26
CA THR A 79 7.09 -24.20 -9.58
C THR A 79 5.79 -24.55 -10.28
N ALA A 80 5.77 -24.47 -11.62
CA ALA A 80 4.77 -25.12 -12.45
C ALA A 80 5.37 -26.35 -13.14
N GLY A 81 5.33 -27.50 -12.44
CA GLY A 81 5.37 -28.81 -13.07
C GLY A 81 6.51 -29.74 -12.66
N GLU A 82 6.45 -30.31 -11.46
CA GLU A 82 7.02 -31.64 -11.26
C GLU A 82 5.87 -32.65 -11.20
N ALA A 83 5.64 -33.29 -12.35
CA ALA A 83 4.74 -34.43 -12.50
C ALA A 83 5.33 -35.67 -11.79
N PRO A 84 4.51 -36.66 -11.38
CA PRO A 84 4.95 -37.72 -10.47
C PRO A 84 5.77 -38.82 -11.18
N ARG A 85 6.89 -39.16 -10.55
CA ARG A 85 7.67 -40.42 -10.55
C ARG A 85 7.94 -41.17 -11.87
N THR A 86 9.23 -41.39 -12.12
CA THR A 86 9.75 -42.74 -12.45
C THR A 86 10.99 -43.02 -11.62
N ALA A 87 10.87 -43.92 -10.64
CA ALA A 87 11.99 -44.42 -9.85
C ALA A 87 12.77 -45.44 -10.70
N GLY A 88 13.94 -45.05 -11.18
CA GLY A 88 15.01 -45.97 -11.60
C GLY A 88 16.04 -46.09 -10.47
N PRO A 89 16.69 -47.24 -10.27
CA PRO A 89 17.59 -47.46 -9.12
C PRO A 89 18.91 -46.68 -9.24
N ASP A 90 19.28 -46.02 -8.13
CA ASP A 90 20.49 -45.22 -7.88
C ASP A 90 21.82 -45.96 -8.12
N PRO A 91 22.88 -45.24 -8.56
CA PRO A 91 24.25 -45.52 -8.15
C PRO A 91 24.81 -44.45 -7.17
N PRO A 92 25.63 -44.82 -6.17
CA PRO A 92 26.13 -43.89 -5.17
C PRO A 92 27.39 -43.17 -5.67
N ALA A 93 27.39 -41.84 -5.69
CA ALA A 93 28.61 -41.06 -5.81
C ALA A 93 28.54 -39.78 -4.95
N HIS A 94 29.34 -39.83 -3.89
CA HIS A 94 29.84 -38.72 -3.09
C HIS A 94 30.45 -37.63 -3.98
N VAL A 95 30.23 -36.35 -3.66
CA VAL A 95 31.24 -35.27 -3.49
C VAL A 95 30.51 -33.96 -3.20
N ALA A 96 31.05 -33.24 -2.20
CA ALA A 96 30.65 -31.93 -1.73
C ALA A 96 30.49 -30.88 -2.85
N ALA A 97 29.44 -30.08 -2.76
CA ALA A 97 29.40 -28.77 -3.38
C ALA A 97 28.67 -27.80 -2.46
N ALA A 98 29.38 -26.73 -2.12
CA ALA A 98 28.90 -25.57 -1.40
C ALA A 98 27.63 -25.01 -2.04
N SER A 99 26.78 -24.42 -1.21
CA SER A 99 26.06 -23.21 -1.60
C SER A 99 25.70 -22.44 -0.35
N ALA A 100 26.34 -21.27 -0.28
CA ALA A 100 26.02 -20.09 0.50
C ALA A 100 24.74 -20.19 1.35
N GLY A 101 24.92 -19.99 2.66
CA GLY A 101 23.97 -19.20 3.41
C GLY A 101 23.91 -17.82 2.75
N GLU A 102 23.09 -17.70 1.73
CA GLU A 102 22.64 -16.42 1.22
C GLU A 102 21.69 -15.89 2.29
N SER A 103 22.28 -15.29 3.33
CA SER A 103 21.64 -14.18 4.04
C SER A 103 21.45 -13.08 3.00
N GLY A 104 20.44 -13.26 2.16
CA GLY A 104 19.93 -12.23 1.31
C GLY A 104 19.54 -11.09 2.24
N ALA A 105 20.33 -10.02 2.19
CA ALA A 105 19.89 -8.70 2.56
C ALA A 105 18.73 -8.31 1.63
N GLY A 106 17.58 -8.94 1.81
CA GLY A 106 16.33 -8.67 1.12
C GLY A 106 15.58 -7.65 1.95
N GLY A 107 15.84 -6.37 1.68
CA GLY A 107 15.28 -5.24 2.42
C GLY A 107 13.79 -5.40 2.68
N SER A 108 13.41 -5.34 3.97
CA SER A 108 12.10 -4.97 4.51
C SER A 108 10.87 -5.28 3.64
N SER A 109 10.80 -6.45 2.99
CA SER A 109 9.69 -6.84 2.11
C SER A 109 8.95 -8.06 2.66
N GLY A 110 9.13 -8.31 3.96
CA GLY A 110 8.41 -9.34 4.70
C GLY A 110 6.98 -8.92 5.04
N PRO A 111 6.16 -9.83 5.57
CA PRO A 111 4.79 -9.55 6.00
C PRO A 111 4.71 -8.36 6.97
N GLU A 112 5.71 -8.21 7.85
CA GLU A 112 5.81 -7.11 8.82
C GLU A 112 5.91 -5.73 8.16
N ALA A 113 6.63 -5.62 7.04
CA ALA A 113 6.75 -4.35 6.33
C ALA A 113 5.49 -4.00 5.54
N GLY A 114 4.79 -5.01 5.04
CA GLY A 114 3.47 -4.83 4.45
C GLY A 114 2.45 -4.33 5.48
N GLU A 115 2.45 -4.93 6.67
CA GLU A 115 1.59 -4.52 7.77
C GLU A 115 1.89 -3.09 8.24
N GLN A 116 3.17 -2.76 8.45
CA GLN A 116 3.59 -1.39 8.79
C GLN A 116 3.18 -0.38 7.72
N ALA A 117 3.29 -0.71 6.43
CA ALA A 117 2.89 0.18 5.35
C ALA A 117 1.36 0.39 5.29
N VAL A 118 0.58 -0.65 5.55
CA VAL A 118 -0.90 -0.55 5.65
C VAL A 118 -1.29 0.31 6.84
N ASP A 119 -0.68 0.08 8.00
CA ASP A 119 -0.96 0.85 9.22
C ASP A 119 -0.60 2.32 9.04
N ALA A 120 0.60 2.62 8.51
CA ALA A 120 1.04 3.98 8.19
C ALA A 120 0.08 4.68 7.22
N ALA A 121 -0.41 3.99 6.18
CA ALA A 121 -1.38 4.55 5.24
C ALA A 121 -2.70 4.91 5.93
N ARG A 122 -3.21 4.05 6.82
CA ARG A 122 -4.45 4.32 7.57
C ARG A 122 -4.28 5.47 8.55
N GLN A 123 -3.17 5.51 9.29
CA GLN A 123 -2.88 6.62 10.19
C GLN A 123 -2.76 7.96 9.45
N ALA A 124 -2.05 7.98 8.31
CA ALA A 124 -1.92 9.18 7.49
C ALA A 124 -3.28 9.66 6.95
N ILE A 125 -4.14 8.74 6.51
CA ILE A 125 -5.51 9.05 6.08
C ILE A 125 -6.33 9.65 7.23
N ALA A 126 -6.31 9.03 8.40
CA ALA A 126 -7.05 9.53 9.56
C ALA A 126 -6.59 10.93 9.97
N ALA A 127 -5.27 11.16 10.03
CA ALA A 127 -4.68 12.46 10.34
C ALA A 127 -5.04 13.53 9.30
N ALA A 128 -4.99 13.18 8.01
CA ALA A 128 -5.39 14.09 6.94
C ALA A 128 -6.88 14.48 7.01
N ILE A 129 -7.76 13.51 7.28
CA ILE A 129 -9.19 13.79 7.46
C ILE A 129 -9.43 14.69 8.67
N ALA A 130 -8.73 14.46 9.79
CA ALA A 130 -8.82 15.32 10.97
C ALA A 130 -8.36 16.74 10.67
N ALA A 131 -7.19 16.92 10.03
CA ALA A 131 -6.66 18.23 9.66
C ALA A 131 -7.57 18.99 8.69
N LEU A 132 -8.16 18.30 7.71
CA LEU A 132 -9.12 18.91 6.79
C LEU A 132 -10.41 19.35 7.49
N ARG A 133 -10.90 18.57 8.46
CA ARG A 133 -12.09 18.92 9.25
C ARG A 133 -11.86 20.10 10.18
N GLU A 134 -10.67 20.19 10.79
CA GLU A 134 -10.28 21.32 11.63
C GLU A 134 -10.16 22.60 10.80
N ARG A 135 -9.54 22.52 9.61
CA ARG A 135 -9.38 23.66 8.71
C ARG A 135 -10.68 24.08 8.02
N PHE A 136 -11.55 23.12 7.73
CA PHE A 136 -12.81 23.33 7.01
C PHE A 136 -13.97 22.67 7.77
N PRO A 137 -14.43 23.29 8.87
CA PRO A 137 -15.57 22.76 9.62
C PRO A 137 -16.82 22.75 8.74
N ALA A 138 -17.69 21.77 8.99
CA ALA A 138 -19.01 21.77 8.38
C ALA A 138 -19.75 23.05 8.82
N PRO A 139 -20.61 23.64 7.97
CA PRO A 139 -21.49 24.71 8.43
C PRO A 139 -22.33 24.14 9.58
N GLU A 140 -22.38 24.88 10.70
CA GLU A 140 -23.31 24.60 11.78
C GLU A 140 -24.71 24.42 11.17
N PRO A 141 -25.50 23.41 11.58
CA PRO A 141 -26.89 23.34 11.14
C PRO A 141 -27.57 24.64 11.57
N ASP A 142 -28.05 25.41 10.60
CA ASP A 142 -28.85 26.63 10.85
C ASP A 142 -30.03 26.18 11.73
N GLU A 143 -29.99 26.51 13.02
CA GLU A 143 -31.14 26.34 13.91
C GLU A 143 -32.24 27.29 13.41
N ARG A 144 -33.08 26.79 12.49
CA ARG A 144 -34.34 27.43 12.07
C ARG A 144 -35.53 26.61 12.50
#